data_AF-A0A4R6BM87-F1
#
_entry.id   AF-A0A4R6BM87-F1
#
_cell.length_a   1.000
_cell.length_b   1.000
_cell.length_c   1.000
_cell.angle_alpha   90.00
_cell.angle_beta   90.00
_cell.angle_gamma   90.00
#
_symmetry.space_group_name_H-M   'P 1'
#
loop_
_entity.id
_entity.type
_entity.pdbx_description
1 polymer ?
#
loop_
_entity_poly.entity_id
_entity_poly.type
_entity_poly.pdbx_seq_one_letter_code
_entity_poly.pdbx_strand_id
1 'polypeptide(L)'
;MRYFLIGLIILILLAVVLYFVLSRFYDYLSYRNDVEEEKRETRLYHYEENLELIKLKEQRERLKVAIQVRSQHFQPQQEIRQLTEELEEVNELIRTIESGNR
;
A
#
# COMPACT_ATOMS: atom_id res chain seq x y z
N MET A 1 -16.88 24.78 57.32
CA MET A 1 -16.13 23.50 57.33
C MET A 1 -16.91 22.34 56.70
N ARG A 2 -18.10 21.94 57.20
CA ARG A 2 -18.85 20.78 56.67
C ARG A 2 -19.17 20.84 55.16
N TYR A 3 -19.59 21.99 54.65
CA TYR A 3 -19.87 22.18 53.21
C TYR A 3 -18.64 22.13 52.32
N PHE A 4 -17.46 22.48 52.84
CA PHE A 4 -16.20 22.43 52.11
C PHE A 4 -15.75 20.98 51.88
N LEU A 5 -15.90 20.12 52.88
CA LEU A 5 -15.64 18.68 52.77
C LEU A 5 -16.56 18.01 51.73
N ILE A 6 -17.85 18.37 51.71
CA ILE A 6 -18.81 17.84 50.73
C ILE A 6 -18.43 18.27 49.31
N GLY A 7 -18.08 19.55 49.11
CA GLY A 7 -17.61 20.05 47.82
C GLY A 7 -16.34 19.34 47.33
N LEU A 8 -15.41 19.06 48.24
CA LEU A 8 -14.16 18.36 47.91
C LEU A 8 -14.39 16.91 47.49
N ILE A 9 -15.32 16.20 48.15
CA ILE A 9 -15.72 14.84 47.76
C ILE A 9 -16.37 14.82 46.37
N ILE A 10 -17.28 15.77 46.10
CA ILE A 10 -17.92 15.90 44.78
C ILE A 10 -16.87 16.17 43.70
N LEU A 11 -15.89 17.03 43.98
CA LEU A 11 -14.83 17.37 43.04
C LEU A 11 -13.93 16.17 42.71
N ILE A 12 -13.62 15.32 43.70
CA ILE A 12 -12.88 14.07 43.48
C ILE A 12 -13.69 13.11 42.60
N LEU A 13 -14.98 12.93 42.88
CA LEU A 13 -15.84 12.07 42.06
C LEU A 13 -15.92 12.57 40.61
N LEU A 14 -16.04 13.88 40.42
CA LEU A 14 -16.08 14.49 39.10
C LEU A 14 -14.76 14.27 38.36
N ALA A 15 -13.62 14.42 39.03
CA ALA A 15 -12.30 14.15 38.44
C ALA A 15 -12.15 12.69 38.01
N VAL A 16 -12.63 11.73 38.80
CA VAL A 16 -12.59 10.29 38.45
C VAL A 16 -13.46 9.99 37.23
N VAL A 17 -14.67 10.54 37.18
CA VAL A 17 -15.55 10.38 36.00
C VAL A 17 -14.91 11.00 34.77
N LEU A 18 -14.34 12.20 34.91
CA LEU A 18 -13.68 12.90 33.81
C LEU A 18 -12.48 12.08 33.28
N TYR A 19 -11.65 11.56 34.18
CA TYR A 19 -10.53 10.69 33.83
C TYR A 19 -10.98 9.46 33.02
N PHE A 20 -12.07 8.81 33.44
CA PHE A 20 -12.60 7.64 32.73
C PHE A 20 -13.11 7.99 31.33
N VAL A 21 -13.80 9.12 31.18
CA VAL A 21 -14.28 9.61 29.89
C VAL A 21 -13.11 9.96 28.97
N LEU A 22 -12.09 10.65 29.48
CA LEU A 22 -10.89 10.99 28.72
C LEU A 22 -10.13 9.74 28.27
N SER A 23 -10.00 8.73 29.13
CA SER A 23 -9.38 7.45 28.77
C SER A 23 -10.12 6.79 27.61
N ARG A 24 -11.46 6.73 27.67
CA ARG A 24 -12.27 6.15 26.60
C ARG A 24 -12.20 6.94 25.30
N PHE A 25 -12.13 8.26 25.37
CA PHE A 25 -11.91 9.11 24.19
C PHE A 25 -10.54 8.87 23.57
N TYR A 26 -9.49 8.70 24.39
CA TYR A 26 -8.15 8.42 23.91
C TYR A 26 -8.07 7.05 23.23
N ASP A 27 -8.65 6.01 23.82
CA ASP A 27 -8.69 4.67 23.23
C ASP A 27 -9.42 4.67 21.87
N TYR A 28 -10.52 5.42 21.76
CA TYR A 28 -11.27 5.56 20.51
C TYR A 28 -10.49 6.31 19.42
N LEU A 29 -9.78 7.38 19.80
CA LEU A 29 -8.93 8.13 18.87
C LEU A 29 -7.72 7.30 18.42
N SER A 30 -7.08 6.56 19.34
CA SER A 30 -5.97 5.67 19.01
C SER A 30 -6.41 4.59 18.02
N TYR A 31 -7.51 3.89 18.29
CA TYR A 31 -8.05 2.87 17.39
C TYR A 31 -8.37 3.44 16.00
N ARG A 32 -8.89 4.67 15.94
CA ARG A 32 -9.19 5.32 14.65
C ARG A 32 -7.92 5.65 13.89
N ASN A 33 -6.87 6.12 14.57
CA ASN A 33 -5.59 6.42 13.94
C ASN A 33 -4.90 5.15 13.42
N ASP A 34 -4.88 4.07 14.21
CA ASP A 34 -4.26 2.80 13.82
C ASP A 34 -4.94 2.22 12.55
N VAL A 35 -6.28 2.25 12.51
CA VAL A 35 -7.06 1.80 11.34
C VAL A 35 -6.85 2.72 10.12
N GLU A 36 -6.61 4.01 10.34
CA GLU A 36 -6.37 4.98 9.27
C GLU A 36 -4.94 4.86 8.70
N GLU A 37 -3.95 4.57 9.54
CA GLU A 37 -2.58 4.24 9.13
C GLU A 37 -2.52 2.93 8.34
N GLU A 38 -3.13 1.86 8.83
CA GLU A 38 -3.15 0.56 8.13
C GLU A 38 -3.80 0.67 6.74
N LYS A 39 -4.89 1.43 6.63
CA LYS A 39 -5.53 1.71 5.34
C LYS A 39 -4.67 2.55 4.42
N ARG A 40 -3.87 3.47 4.96
CA ARG A 40 -2.98 4.33 4.18
C ARG A 40 -1.80 3.53 3.63
N GLU A 41 -1.21 2.66 4.43
CA GLU A 41 -0.14 1.76 4.00
C GLU A 41 -0.63 0.80 2.90
N THR A 42 -1.79 0.18 3.09
CA THR A 42 -2.37 -0.73 2.08
C THR A 42 -2.62 -0.01 0.75
N ARG A 43 -3.10 1.24 0.78
CA ARG A 43 -3.29 2.05 -0.43
C ARG A 43 -1.97 2.41 -1.12
N LEU A 44 -0.94 2.75 -0.35
CA LEU A 44 0.38 3.06 -0.89
C LEU A 44 0.99 1.83 -1.55
N TYR A 45 0.90 0.68 -0.89
CA TYR A 45 1.36 -0.60 -1.43
C TYR A 45 0.70 -0.91 -2.78
N HIS A 46 -0.63 -0.87 -2.85
CA HIS A 46 -1.34 -1.08 -4.12
C HIS A 46 -1.03 -0.01 -5.18
N TYR A 47 -0.77 1.23 -4.78
CA TYR A 47 -0.38 2.28 -5.72
C TYR A 47 1.00 1.99 -6.34
N GLU A 48 1.97 1.57 -5.53
CA GLU A 48 3.30 1.18 -5.97
C GLU A 48 3.28 -0.05 -6.87
N GLU A 49 2.53 -1.10 -6.50
CA GLU A 49 2.32 -2.29 -7.33
C GLU A 49 1.73 -1.93 -8.69
N ASN A 50 0.71 -1.07 -8.72
CA ASN A 50 0.10 -0.63 -9.98
C ASN A 50 1.06 0.16 -10.86
N LEU A 51 1.89 1.03 -10.26
CA LEU A 51 2.91 1.77 -10.98
C LEU A 51 3.96 0.83 -11.59
N GLU A 52 4.39 -0.19 -10.85
CA GLU A 52 5.33 -1.20 -11.33
C GLU A 52 4.73 -2.00 -12.49
N LEU A 53 3.46 -2.41 -12.37
CA LEU A 53 2.72 -3.12 -13.41
C LEU A 53 2.62 -2.28 -14.70
N ILE A 54 2.36 -0.97 -14.58
CA ILE A 54 2.34 -0.06 -15.73
C ILE A 54 3.73 0.00 -16.40
N LYS A 55 4.81 0.13 -15.63
CA LYS A 55 6.18 0.16 -16.16
C LYS A 55 6.54 -1.13 -16.90
N LEU A 56 6.21 -2.29 -16.32
CA LEU A 56 6.46 -3.59 -16.95
C LEU A 56 5.63 -3.77 -18.23
N LYS A 57 4.37 -3.35 -18.24
CA LYS A 57 3.53 -3.35 -19.45
C LYS A 57 4.12 -2.47 -20.55
N GLU A 58 4.63 -1.30 -20.20
CA GLU A 58 5.29 -0.42 -21.16
C GLU A 58 6.57 -1.05 -21.72
N GLN A 59 7.41 -1.65 -20.87
CA GLN A 59 8.61 -2.38 -21.30
C GLN A 59 8.26 -3.54 -22.23
N ARG A 60 7.22 -4.31 -21.91
CA ARG A 60 6.74 -5.42 -22.74
C ARG A 60 6.35 -4.94 -24.15
N GLU A 61 5.62 -3.84 -24.27
CA GLU A 61 5.25 -3.29 -25.58
C GLU A 61 6.48 -2.79 -26.34
N ARG A 62 7.45 -2.14 -25.67
CA ARG A 62 8.70 -1.72 -26.31
C ARG A 62 9.51 -2.91 -26.85
N LEU A 63 9.65 -3.97 -26.05
CA LEU A 63 10.34 -5.21 -26.45
C LEU A 63 9.63 -5.88 -27.62
N LYS A 64 8.29 -5.96 -27.59
CA LYS A 64 7.48 -6.52 -28.68
C LYS A 64 7.68 -5.74 -29.98
N VAL A 65 7.66 -4.41 -29.91
CA VAL A 65 7.95 -3.54 -31.07
C VAL A 65 9.38 -3.74 -31.56
N ALA A 66 10.36 -3.84 -30.66
CA ALA A 66 11.76 -4.08 -31.01
C ALA A 66 11.94 -5.42 -31.74
N ILE A 67 11.35 -6.51 -31.22
CA ILE A 67 11.34 -7.82 -31.88
C ILE A 67 10.70 -7.72 -33.26
N GLN A 68 9.54 -7.06 -33.37
CA GLN A 68 8.85 -6.91 -34.63
C GLN A 68 9.70 -6.17 -35.66
N VAL A 69 10.29 -5.03 -35.30
CA VAL A 69 11.16 -4.25 -36.19
C VAL A 69 12.39 -5.05 -36.60
N ARG A 70 13.06 -5.71 -35.65
CA ARG A 70 14.28 -6.51 -35.92
C ARG A 70 14.00 -7.76 -36.75
N SER A 71 12.87 -8.42 -36.52
CA SER A 71 12.43 -9.58 -37.31
C SER A 71 12.19 -9.24 -38.78
N GLN A 72 11.80 -7.98 -39.07
CA GLN A 72 11.60 -7.50 -40.43
C GLN A 72 12.91 -7.09 -41.12
N HIS A 73 14.00 -6.85 -40.39
CA HIS A 73 15.23 -6.23 -40.89
C HIS A 73 16.38 -7.22 -41.19
N PHE A 74 16.14 -8.54 -41.34
CA PHE A 74 17.19 -9.55 -41.57
C PHE A 74 18.38 -9.44 -40.58
N GLN A 75 18.10 -9.05 -39.33
CA GLN A 75 19.10 -8.98 -38.27
C GLN A 75 19.42 -10.35 -37.67
N PRO A 76 20.60 -10.53 -37.04
CA PRO A 76 21.03 -11.83 -36.52
C PRO A 76 20.02 -12.41 -35.53
N GLN A 77 19.62 -13.66 -35.77
CA GLN A 77 18.61 -14.39 -34.99
C GLN A 77 18.92 -14.47 -33.48
N GLN A 78 20.19 -14.35 -33.10
CA GLN A 78 20.62 -14.30 -31.69
C GLN A 78 20.06 -13.08 -30.94
N GLU A 79 20.02 -11.90 -31.58
CA GLU A 79 19.52 -10.68 -30.93
C GLU A 79 17.99 -10.71 -30.76
N ILE A 80 17.28 -11.31 -31.72
CA ILE A 80 15.84 -11.54 -31.62
C ILE A 80 15.54 -12.52 -30.48
N ARG A 81 16.36 -13.57 -30.33
CA ARG A 81 16.20 -14.56 -29.26
C ARG A 81 16.42 -13.94 -27.88
N GLN A 82 17.45 -13.11 -27.71
CA GLN A 82 17.68 -12.37 -26.46
C GLN A 82 16.49 -11.49 -26.08
N LEU A 83 15.98 -10.70 -27.04
CA LEU A 83 14.80 -9.86 -26.79
C LEU A 83 13.53 -10.68 -26.46
N THR A 84 13.42 -11.89 -27.01
CA THR A 84 12.30 -12.79 -26.74
C THR A 84 12.40 -13.39 -25.34
N GLU A 85 13.60 -13.77 -24.90
CA GLU A 85 13.87 -14.21 -23.53
C GLU A 85 13.57 -13.09 -22.52
N GLU A 86 14.03 -11.86 -22.78
CA GLU A 86 13.68 -10.68 -21.95
C GLU A 86 12.16 -10.42 -21.90
N LEU A 87 11.46 -10.61 -23.03
CA LEU A 87 10.01 -10.47 -23.08
C LEU A 87 9.30 -11.53 -22.23
N GLU A 88 9.81 -12.76 -22.23
CA GLU A 88 9.27 -13.88 -21.46
C GLU A 88 9.47 -13.65 -19.96
N GLU A 89 10.65 -13.20 -19.53
CA GLU A 89 10.93 -12.80 -18.15
C GLU A 89 9.99 -11.67 -17.67
N VAL A 90 9.81 -10.62 -18.47
CA VAL A 90 8.87 -9.52 -18.16
C VAL A 90 7.44 -10.05 -18.04
N ASN A 91 7.05 -11.01 -18.88
CA ASN A 91 5.72 -11.60 -18.84
C ASN A 91 5.51 -12.46 -17.59
N GLU A 92 6.52 -13.21 -17.15
CA GLU A 92 6.49 -13.95 -15.89
C GLU A 92 6.40 -13.02 -14.68
N LEU A 93 7.13 -11.90 -14.68
CA LEU A 93 7.04 -10.88 -13.63
C LEU A 93 5.63 -10.28 -13.54
N ILE A 94 5.05 -9.90 -14.68
CA ILE A 94 3.65 -9.40 -14.72
C ILE A 94 2.70 -10.48 -14.18
N ARG A 95 2.86 -11.73 -14.61
CA ARG A 95 2.00 -12.83 -14.18
C ARG A 95 2.11 -13.09 -12.67
N THR A 96 3.31 -12.98 -12.11
CA THR A 96 3.55 -13.14 -10.67
C THR A 96 2.82 -12.05 -9.89
N ILE A 97 2.95 -10.78 -10.30
CA ILE A 97 2.26 -9.65 -9.68
C ILE A 97 0.73 -9.78 -9.82
N GLU A 98 0.22 -10.16 -11.00
CA GLU A 98 -1.22 -10.34 -11.22
C GLU A 98 -1.81 -11.54 -10.45
N SER A 99 -1.02 -12.61 -10.24
CA SER A 99 -1.46 -13.80 -9.50
C SER A 99 -1.35 -13.69 -7.98
N GLY A 100 -0.44 -12.85 -7.46
CA GLY A 100 -0.35 -12.52 -6.03
C GLY A 100 -1.49 -11.62 -5.53
N ASN A 101 -2.23 -11.00 -6.44
CA ASN A 101 -3.36 -10.10 -6.15
C ASN A 101 -4.73 -10.82 -6.10
N ARG A 102 -4.76 -12.15 -5.94
CA ARG A 102 -5.96 -13.01 -5.91
C ARG A 102 -6.12 -13.80 -4.62
#